data_AF-A0A0B6Z8M5-F1
#
_entry.id   AF-A0A0B6Z8M5-F1
#
_cell.length_a   1.000
_cell.length_b   1.000
_cell.length_c   1.000
_cell.angle_alpha   90.00
_cell.angle_beta   90.00
_cell.angle_gamma   90.00
#
_symmetry.space_group_name_H-M   'P 1'
#
loop_
_entity.id
_entity.type
_entity.pdbx_description
1 polymer ?
#
loop_
_entity_poly.entity_id
_entity_poly.type
_entity_poly.pdbx_seq_one_letter_code
_entity_poly.pdbx_strand_id
1 'polypeptide(L)'
;HLVIPSMTESLWGAFCAVTFNTIVFLLTVSHMRAVLSDPGIVPIPKTNMDFSDIHSETSKRKTTDGWTVCMKCETYRPPRAHHCRVCRRCVRRMDHHCPWINNCVGEYNQRYFIQFLFYVGLASAFAISLVIVSWVTESKVGKEIKHVKLIHSIVLVIESILFGLFVIAIGCDQLSAILNDETAVEHVKKEGPVRARKSRLTLLQEVFGRSHPVLWLWPLQAGRLKDPQDTTPYNV
;
A
#
# COMPACT_ATOMS: atom_id res chain seq x y z
N HIS A 1 18.67 -25.15 -10.42
CA HIS A 1 20.13 -25.31 -10.59
C HIS A 1 20.80 -24.32 -11.56
N LEU A 2 20.14 -23.26 -12.05
CA LEU A 2 20.68 -22.39 -13.12
C LEU A 2 21.53 -21.19 -12.66
N VAL A 3 21.47 -20.79 -11.39
CA VAL A 3 22.26 -19.65 -10.86
C VAL A 3 23.54 -20.11 -10.13
N ILE A 4 23.61 -21.41 -9.82
CA ILE A 4 24.58 -21.97 -8.87
C ILE A 4 25.98 -22.19 -9.51
N PRO A 5 26.16 -22.66 -10.75
CA PRO A 5 27.50 -23.00 -11.23
C PRO A 5 28.40 -21.80 -11.56
N SER A 6 27.83 -20.61 -11.87
CA SER A 6 28.64 -19.44 -12.24
C SER A 6 28.99 -18.51 -11.07
N MET A 7 28.39 -18.72 -9.89
CA MET A 7 28.46 -17.75 -8.79
C MET A 7 28.78 -18.35 -7.40
N THR A 8 28.81 -19.67 -7.25
CA THR A 8 29.05 -20.35 -5.95
C THR A 8 30.44 -20.11 -5.36
N GLU A 9 31.45 -19.89 -6.20
CA GLU A 9 32.84 -19.66 -5.77
C GLU A 9 33.15 -18.17 -5.52
N SER A 10 32.20 -17.26 -5.79
CA SER A 10 32.44 -15.81 -5.70
C SER A 10 31.64 -15.15 -4.56
N LEU A 11 32.31 -14.28 -3.79
CA LEU A 11 31.66 -13.43 -2.77
C LEU A 11 30.52 -12.58 -3.37
N TRP A 12 30.64 -12.22 -4.65
CA TRP A 12 29.64 -11.48 -5.40
C TRP A 12 28.32 -12.27 -5.57
N GLY A 13 28.42 -13.56 -5.86
CA GLY A 13 27.27 -14.47 -5.94
C GLY A 13 26.48 -14.56 -4.64
N ALA A 14 27.20 -14.76 -3.54
CA ALA A 14 26.62 -14.80 -2.20
C ALA A 14 25.94 -13.48 -1.85
N PHE A 15 26.58 -12.34 -2.13
CA PHE A 15 26.00 -11.02 -1.92
C PHE A 15 24.70 -10.81 -2.71
N CYS A 16 24.68 -11.15 -3.99
CA CYS A 16 23.48 -11.05 -4.83
C CYS A 16 22.34 -11.94 -4.31
N ALA A 17 22.66 -13.18 -3.91
CA ALA A 17 21.67 -14.10 -3.37
C ALA A 17 21.07 -13.60 -2.04
N VAL A 18 21.91 -13.14 -1.10
CA VAL A 18 21.44 -12.59 0.18
C VAL A 18 20.58 -11.34 -0.04
N THR A 19 21.02 -10.46 -0.94
CA THR A 19 20.28 -9.23 -1.28
C THR A 19 18.91 -9.54 -1.87
N PHE A 20 18.86 -10.45 -2.86
CA PHE A 20 17.61 -10.88 -3.48
C PHE A 20 16.63 -11.46 -2.46
N ASN A 21 17.09 -12.41 -1.64
CA ASN A 21 16.26 -13.03 -0.62
C ASN A 21 15.78 -12.01 0.43
N THR A 22 16.60 -11.03 0.77
CA THR A 22 16.21 -9.94 1.68
C THR A 22 15.10 -9.09 1.06
N ILE A 23 15.21 -8.70 -0.21
CA ILE A 23 14.17 -7.95 -0.92
C ILE A 23 12.87 -8.76 -0.96
N VAL A 24 12.94 -10.04 -1.35
CA VAL A 24 11.76 -10.93 -1.42
C VAL A 24 11.12 -11.13 -0.04
N PHE A 25 11.93 -11.24 1.02
CA PHE A 25 11.42 -11.32 2.39
C PHE A 25 10.65 -10.04 2.78
N LEU A 26 11.24 -8.87 2.56
CA LEU A 26 10.61 -7.58 2.90
C LEU A 26 9.37 -7.30 2.04
N LEU A 27 9.41 -7.67 0.76
CA LEU A 27 8.25 -7.69 -0.14
C LEU A 27 7.13 -8.55 0.44
N THR A 28 7.45 -9.79 0.83
CA THR A 28 6.45 -10.73 1.35
C THR A 28 5.84 -10.21 2.65
N VAL A 29 6.66 -9.69 3.56
CA VAL A 29 6.19 -9.11 4.82
C VAL A 29 5.28 -7.90 4.56
N SER A 30 5.70 -6.96 3.71
CA SER A 30 4.89 -5.77 3.40
C SER A 30 3.57 -6.14 2.71
N HIS A 31 3.59 -7.09 1.77
CA HIS A 31 2.38 -7.64 1.15
C HIS A 31 1.44 -8.27 2.18
N MET A 32 1.96 -9.18 3.02
CA MET A 32 1.15 -9.83 4.06
C MET A 32 0.54 -8.82 5.02
N ARG A 33 1.27 -7.76 5.39
CA ARG A 33 0.72 -6.68 6.22
C ARG A 33 -0.35 -5.88 5.49
N ALA A 34 -0.20 -5.59 4.21
CA ALA A 34 -1.23 -4.90 3.44
C ALA A 34 -2.52 -5.74 3.32
N VAL A 35 -2.39 -7.05 3.09
CA VAL A 35 -3.49 -8.02 3.00
C VAL A 35 -4.21 -8.17 4.34
N LEU A 36 -3.46 -8.43 5.42
CA LEU A 36 -4.03 -8.88 6.70
C LEU A 36 -4.37 -7.74 7.66
N SER A 37 -3.89 -6.53 7.42
CA SER A 37 -4.21 -5.40 8.31
C SER A 37 -5.61 -4.86 8.07
N ASP A 38 -6.26 -4.46 9.16
CA ASP A 38 -7.48 -3.65 9.11
C ASP A 38 -7.20 -2.37 8.31
N PRO A 39 -7.97 -2.08 7.24
CA PRO A 39 -7.78 -0.87 6.44
C PRO A 39 -8.34 0.40 7.12
N GLY A 40 -9.00 0.26 8.27
CA GLY A 40 -9.74 1.34 8.94
C GLY A 40 -11.24 1.14 8.83
N ILE A 41 -11.73 -0.07 9.10
CA ILE A 41 -13.16 -0.38 9.04
C ILE A 41 -13.91 0.42 10.10
N VAL A 42 -14.97 1.12 9.67
CA VAL A 42 -15.91 1.78 10.59
C VAL A 42 -16.75 0.72 11.32
N PRO A 43 -16.83 0.76 12.66
CA PRO A 43 -17.65 -0.15 13.44
C PRO A 43 -19.14 -0.07 13.05
N ILE A 44 -19.81 -1.22 13.06
CA ILE A 44 -21.27 -1.28 12.89
C ILE A 44 -21.90 -1.10 14.28
N PRO A 45 -22.91 -0.22 14.43
CA PRO A 45 -23.65 -0.07 15.68
C PRO A 45 -24.30 -1.40 16.10
N LYS A 46 -24.30 -1.70 17.41
CA LYS A 46 -24.96 -2.90 17.95
C LYS A 46 -26.47 -2.74 18.10
N THR A 47 -26.93 -1.51 18.14
CA THR A 47 -28.33 -1.12 18.25
C THR A 47 -28.70 -0.32 17.01
N ASN A 48 -29.97 -0.40 16.59
CA ASN A 48 -30.49 0.43 15.51
C ASN A 48 -30.22 1.90 15.88
N MET A 49 -29.51 2.61 15.02
CA MET A 49 -29.32 4.03 15.23
C MET A 49 -30.56 4.78 14.80
N ASP A 50 -31.00 5.70 15.66
CA ASP A 50 -32.05 6.60 15.29
C ASP A 50 -31.51 7.72 14.40
N PHE A 51 -32.00 7.77 13.16
CA PHE A 51 -31.66 8.78 12.18
C PHE A 51 -32.69 9.92 12.14
N SER A 52 -33.67 9.93 13.04
CA SER A 52 -34.69 10.97 13.16
C SER A 52 -34.08 12.37 13.30
N ASP A 53 -32.92 12.47 13.96
CA ASP A 53 -32.18 13.71 14.17
C ASP A 53 -31.39 14.21 12.96
N ILE A 54 -31.43 13.57 11.79
CA ILE A 54 -30.73 14.04 10.58
C ILE A 54 -31.13 15.47 10.17
N HIS A 55 -32.28 15.97 10.61
CA HIS A 55 -32.72 17.35 10.35
C HIS A 55 -32.56 18.29 11.57
N SER A 56 -32.04 17.81 12.71
CA SER A 56 -31.86 18.61 13.93
C SER A 56 -30.61 19.51 13.84
N GLU A 57 -30.51 20.51 14.73
CA GLU A 57 -29.31 21.36 14.83
C GLU A 57 -28.03 20.57 15.12
N THR A 58 -28.15 19.43 15.82
CA THR A 58 -27.06 18.48 16.05
C THR A 58 -26.58 17.84 14.75
N SER A 59 -27.50 17.48 13.83
CA SER A 59 -27.12 17.01 12.50
C SER A 59 -26.52 18.14 11.65
N LYS A 60 -27.05 19.36 11.71
CA LYS A 60 -26.41 20.51 11.05
C LYS A 60 -24.95 20.67 11.50
N ARG A 61 -24.67 20.54 12.80
CA ARG A 61 -23.30 20.57 13.34
C ARG A 61 -22.44 19.38 12.89
N LYS A 62 -23.00 18.16 12.82
CA LYS A 62 -22.29 17.00 12.26
C LYS A 62 -21.99 17.16 10.76
N THR A 63 -22.91 17.76 9.99
CA THR A 63 -22.68 18.09 8.58
C THR A 63 -21.62 19.18 8.41
N THR A 64 -21.52 20.15 9.34
CA THR A 64 -20.42 21.14 9.35
C THR A 64 -19.08 20.49 9.69
N ASP A 65 -19.08 19.43 10.52
CA ASP A 65 -17.88 18.65 10.85
C ASP A 65 -17.55 17.58 9.78
N GLY A 66 -18.29 17.52 8.67
CA GLY A 66 -18.05 16.62 7.54
C GLY A 66 -18.50 15.17 7.72
N TRP A 67 -19.30 14.88 8.74
CA TRP A 67 -19.90 13.56 8.95
C TRP A 67 -21.05 13.32 7.98
N THR A 68 -21.16 12.08 7.50
CA THR A 68 -22.25 11.66 6.62
C THR A 68 -22.89 10.38 7.14
N VAL A 69 -23.99 9.92 6.55
CA VAL A 69 -24.63 8.64 6.90
C VAL A 69 -24.38 7.63 5.80
N CYS A 70 -24.16 6.36 6.16
CA CYS A 70 -24.17 5.25 5.22
C CYS A 70 -25.39 4.38 5.45
N MET A 71 -26.39 4.46 4.57
CA MET A 71 -27.61 3.66 4.67
C MET A 71 -27.37 2.15 4.57
N LYS A 72 -26.31 1.71 3.88
CA LYS A 72 -25.99 0.28 3.74
C LYS A 72 -25.38 -0.35 4.98
N CYS A 73 -24.65 0.45 5.76
CA CYS A 73 -24.01 0.01 7.00
C CYS A 73 -24.80 0.47 8.23
N GLU A 74 -25.87 1.24 8.03
CA GLU A 74 -26.68 1.89 9.06
C GLU A 74 -25.81 2.57 10.13
N THR A 75 -24.78 3.29 9.69
CA THR A 75 -23.79 3.92 10.57
C THR A 75 -23.46 5.34 10.14
N TYR A 76 -23.04 6.15 11.11
CA TYR A 76 -22.43 7.44 10.85
C TYR A 76 -21.04 7.21 10.28
N ARG A 77 -20.79 7.86 9.16
CA ARG A 77 -19.58 7.78 8.39
C ARG A 77 -18.70 8.98 8.75
N PRO A 78 -17.52 8.73 9.35
CA PRO A 78 -16.55 9.80 9.61
C PRO A 78 -16.17 10.55 8.34
N PRO A 79 -15.63 11.78 8.47
CA PRO A 79 -15.08 12.51 7.34
C PRO A 79 -14.09 11.65 6.54
N ARG A 80 -14.16 11.72 5.21
CA ARG A 80 -13.30 10.98 4.26
C ARG A 80 -13.45 9.45 4.31
N ALA A 81 -14.38 8.90 5.10
CA ALA A 81 -14.71 7.49 5.01
C ALA A 81 -15.63 7.24 3.81
N HIS A 82 -15.49 6.08 3.15
CA HIS A 82 -16.36 5.70 2.03
C HIS A 82 -16.78 4.24 2.15
N HIS A 83 -17.97 3.92 1.63
CA HIS A 83 -18.48 2.55 1.60
C HIS A 83 -17.87 1.78 0.43
N CYS A 84 -17.06 0.77 0.73
CA CYS A 84 -16.57 -0.16 -0.28
C CYS A 84 -17.62 -1.23 -0.55
N ARG A 85 -18.08 -1.32 -1.81
CA ARG A 85 -19.07 -2.32 -2.22
C ARG A 85 -18.53 -3.75 -2.16
N VAL A 86 -17.23 -3.94 -2.39
CA VAL A 86 -16.56 -5.25 -2.36
C VAL A 86 -16.40 -5.73 -0.92
N CYS A 87 -15.82 -4.89 -0.05
CA CYS A 87 -15.67 -5.22 1.37
C CYS A 87 -16.98 -5.14 2.17
N ARG A 88 -18.05 -4.55 1.60
CA ARG A 88 -19.36 -4.32 2.25
C ARG A 88 -19.28 -3.59 3.59
N ARG A 89 -18.31 -2.70 3.71
CA ARG A 89 -18.03 -1.92 4.93
C ARG A 89 -17.62 -0.51 4.55
N CYS A 90 -17.86 0.43 5.47
CA CYS A 90 -17.25 1.74 5.40
C CYS A 90 -15.79 1.66 5.86
N VAL A 91 -14.89 2.28 5.11
CA VAL A 91 -13.44 2.33 5.38
C VAL A 91 -13.03 3.79 5.52
N ARG A 92 -12.24 4.10 6.56
CA ARG A 92 -11.72 5.44 6.86
C ARG A 92 -10.61 5.84 5.92
N ARG A 93 -10.61 7.12 5.51
CA ARG A 93 -9.73 7.68 4.46
C ARG A 93 -9.56 6.67 3.32
N MET A 94 -10.68 6.12 2.85
CA MET A 94 -10.67 5.05 1.86
C MET A 94 -10.07 5.59 0.57
N ASP A 95 -9.02 4.95 0.10
CA ASP A 95 -8.42 5.27 -1.19
C ASP A 95 -9.11 4.43 -2.28
N HIS A 96 -8.88 3.12 -2.27
CA HIS A 96 -9.52 2.19 -3.20
C HIS A 96 -9.65 0.78 -2.63
N HIS A 97 -10.39 -0.07 -3.33
CA HIS A 97 -10.32 -1.52 -3.12
C HIS A 97 -9.31 -2.10 -4.09
N CYS A 98 -8.30 -2.80 -3.58
CA CYS A 98 -7.22 -3.34 -4.40
C CYS A 98 -7.38 -4.87 -4.52
N PRO A 99 -7.67 -5.39 -5.72
CA PRO A 99 -7.80 -6.83 -5.94
C PRO A 99 -6.53 -7.61 -5.62
N TRP A 100 -5.36 -7.00 -5.82
CA TRP A 100 -4.04 -7.65 -5.65
C TRP A 100 -3.72 -8.01 -4.20
N ILE A 101 -4.21 -7.23 -3.25
CA ILE A 101 -4.09 -7.53 -1.81
C ILE A 101 -5.39 -8.09 -1.24
N ASN A 102 -6.43 -8.27 -2.07
CA ASN A 102 -7.78 -8.68 -1.68
C ASN A 102 -8.31 -7.91 -0.45
N ASN A 103 -8.02 -6.61 -0.39
CA ASN A 103 -8.36 -5.75 0.74
C ASN A 103 -8.50 -4.29 0.27
N CYS A 104 -9.16 -3.47 1.08
CA CYS A 104 -9.15 -2.03 0.88
C CYS A 104 -7.79 -1.44 1.24
N VAL A 105 -7.39 -0.38 0.55
CA VAL A 105 -6.32 0.52 0.98
C VAL A 105 -6.98 1.70 1.67
N GLY A 106 -6.65 1.91 2.94
CA GLY A 106 -7.22 2.96 3.78
C GLY A 106 -6.27 3.39 4.89
N GLU A 107 -6.78 4.17 5.83
CA GLU A 107 -6.00 4.89 6.84
C GLU A 107 -4.95 4.02 7.58
N TYR A 108 -5.29 2.78 7.93
CA TYR A 108 -4.46 1.96 8.82
C TYR A 108 -3.51 0.99 8.08
N ASN A 109 -3.69 0.78 6.78
CA ASN A 109 -2.84 -0.12 6.00
C ASN A 109 -2.16 0.53 4.79
N GLN A 110 -2.46 1.80 4.46
CA GLN A 110 -1.86 2.52 3.34
C GLN A 110 -0.33 2.49 3.37
N ARG A 111 0.29 2.60 4.56
CA ARG A 111 1.75 2.52 4.70
C ARG A 111 2.34 1.19 4.22
N TYR A 112 1.67 0.07 4.50
CA TYR A 112 2.14 -1.26 4.08
C TYR A 112 1.93 -1.45 2.59
N PHE A 113 0.86 -0.90 2.03
CA PHE A 113 0.63 -0.89 0.59
C PHE A 113 1.75 -0.13 -0.14
N ILE A 114 2.18 1.04 0.35
CA ILE A 114 3.31 1.77 -0.25
C ILE A 114 4.63 1.01 -0.12
N GLN A 115 4.89 0.39 1.05
CA GLN A 115 6.06 -0.48 1.24
C GLN A 115 6.05 -1.64 0.24
N PHE A 116 4.89 -2.27 0.02
CA PHE A 116 4.72 -3.32 -0.97
C PHE A 116 5.07 -2.84 -2.38
N LEU A 117 4.51 -1.70 -2.83
CA LEU A 117 4.84 -1.12 -4.14
C LEU A 117 6.34 -0.83 -4.29
N PHE A 118 6.96 -0.26 -3.25
CA PHE A 118 8.39 0.02 -3.23
C PHE A 118 9.23 -1.26 -3.40
N TYR A 119 8.92 -2.31 -2.63
CA TYR A 119 9.68 -3.56 -2.71
C TYR A 119 9.42 -4.34 -4.01
N VAL A 120 8.24 -4.23 -4.63
CA VAL A 120 8.01 -4.76 -5.99
C VAL A 120 8.92 -4.04 -6.98
N GLY A 121 8.94 -2.70 -6.96
CA GLY A 121 9.78 -1.90 -7.86
C GLY A 121 11.27 -2.19 -7.67
N LEU A 122 11.71 -2.34 -6.42
CA LEU A 122 13.08 -2.70 -6.08
C LEU A 122 13.45 -4.12 -6.56
N ALA A 123 12.55 -5.10 -6.40
CA ALA A 123 12.74 -6.45 -6.90
C ALA A 123 12.85 -6.48 -8.43
N SER A 124 11.97 -5.76 -9.14
CA SER A 124 12.03 -5.61 -10.60
C SER A 124 13.34 -4.99 -11.08
N ALA A 125 13.77 -3.89 -10.46
CA ALA A 125 15.03 -3.23 -10.83
C ALA A 125 16.24 -4.13 -10.56
N PHE A 126 16.23 -4.87 -9.45
CA PHE A 126 17.30 -5.80 -9.10
C PHE A 126 17.35 -7.00 -10.05
N ALA A 127 16.19 -7.56 -10.43
CA ALA A 127 16.08 -8.65 -11.39
C ALA A 127 16.64 -8.27 -12.76
N ILE A 128 16.28 -7.09 -13.30
CA ILE A 128 16.84 -6.56 -14.55
C ILE A 128 18.36 -6.41 -14.44
N SER A 129 18.85 -5.88 -13.32
CA SER A 129 20.28 -5.69 -13.08
C SER A 129 21.04 -7.02 -13.05
N LEU A 130 20.49 -8.06 -12.41
CA LEU A 130 21.07 -9.40 -12.41
C LEU A 130 21.12 -10.02 -13.81
N VAL A 131 20.07 -9.83 -14.61
CA VAL A 131 20.06 -10.27 -16.01
C VAL A 131 21.19 -9.58 -16.78
N ILE A 132 21.29 -8.26 -16.73
CA ILE A 132 22.34 -7.49 -17.42
C ILE A 132 23.73 -8.00 -17.03
N VAL A 133 24.01 -8.11 -15.72
CA VAL A 133 25.29 -8.61 -15.23
C VAL A 133 25.57 -10.02 -15.75
N SER A 134 24.58 -10.93 -15.71
CA SER A 134 24.72 -12.30 -16.19
C SER A 134 25.07 -12.40 -17.68
N TRP A 135 24.61 -11.46 -18.50
CA TRP A 135 24.94 -11.40 -19.93
C TRP A 135 26.30 -10.74 -20.19
N VAL A 136 26.70 -9.76 -19.40
CA VAL A 136 27.99 -9.07 -19.53
C VAL A 136 29.15 -9.96 -19.05
N THR A 137 28.96 -10.73 -17.99
CA THR A 137 30.01 -11.58 -17.39
C THR A 137 30.09 -12.98 -17.99
N GLU A 138 29.67 -13.17 -19.25
CA GLU A 138 29.51 -14.50 -19.82
C GLU A 138 30.79 -15.36 -19.80
N SER A 139 30.68 -16.53 -19.17
CA SER A 139 31.65 -17.63 -19.26
C SER A 139 31.26 -18.58 -20.39
N LYS A 140 32.20 -19.39 -20.91
CA LYS A 140 31.95 -20.39 -21.98
C LYS A 140 30.99 -21.50 -21.50
N VAL A 141 29.69 -21.24 -21.59
CA VAL A 141 28.61 -22.18 -21.21
C VAL A 141 28.16 -23.00 -22.44
N GLY A 142 27.79 -24.27 -22.23
CA GLY A 142 27.30 -25.17 -23.30
C GLY A 142 25.98 -24.69 -23.95
N LYS A 143 25.73 -25.09 -25.21
CA LYS A 143 24.59 -24.62 -26.03
C LYS A 143 23.22 -24.82 -25.37
N GLU A 144 22.98 -25.98 -24.75
CA GLU A 144 21.71 -26.28 -24.05
C GLU A 144 21.41 -25.29 -22.91
N ILE A 145 22.41 -25.01 -22.07
CA ILE A 145 22.27 -24.10 -20.93
C ILE A 145 22.06 -22.65 -21.42
N LYS A 146 22.61 -22.28 -22.59
CA LYS A 146 22.39 -20.97 -23.21
C LYS A 146 20.93 -20.75 -23.63
N HIS A 147 20.27 -21.74 -24.23
CA HIS A 147 18.86 -21.61 -24.61
C HIS A 147 17.94 -21.42 -23.40
N VAL A 148 18.16 -22.20 -22.33
CA VAL A 148 17.37 -22.08 -21.10
C VAL A 148 17.60 -20.72 -20.42
N LYS A 149 18.87 -20.26 -20.35
CA LYS A 149 19.22 -18.94 -19.82
C LYS A 149 18.57 -17.82 -20.62
N LEU A 150 18.55 -17.93 -21.96
CA LEU A 150 17.92 -16.96 -22.84
C LEU A 150 16.43 -16.82 -22.57
N ILE A 151 15.71 -17.95 -22.55
CA ILE A 151 14.26 -17.97 -22.31
C ILE A 151 13.94 -17.39 -20.92
N HIS A 152 14.64 -17.83 -19.87
CA HIS A 152 14.42 -17.29 -18.51
C HIS A 152 14.72 -15.79 -18.42
N SER A 153 15.78 -15.32 -19.07
CA SER A 153 16.13 -13.89 -19.08
C SER A 153 15.03 -13.05 -19.74
N ILE A 154 14.51 -13.51 -20.87
CA ILE A 154 13.44 -12.81 -21.60
C ILE A 154 12.19 -12.71 -20.73
N VAL A 155 11.73 -13.83 -20.16
CA VAL A 155 10.54 -13.86 -19.30
C VAL A 155 10.71 -12.94 -18.11
N LEU A 156 11.85 -13.01 -17.42
CA LEU A 156 12.11 -12.22 -16.22
C LEU A 156 12.18 -10.72 -16.51
N VAL A 157 12.77 -10.31 -17.65
CA VAL A 157 12.82 -8.90 -18.06
C VAL A 157 11.43 -8.37 -18.39
N ILE A 158 10.63 -9.13 -19.15
CA ILE A 158 9.26 -8.73 -19.50
C ILE A 158 8.42 -8.58 -18.23
N GLU A 159 8.48 -9.55 -17.33
CA GLU A 159 7.79 -9.52 -16.04
C GLU A 159 8.22 -8.31 -15.20
N SER A 160 9.54 -8.08 -15.08
CA SER A 160 10.11 -6.99 -14.28
C SER A 160 9.71 -5.62 -14.82
N ILE A 161 9.70 -5.43 -16.14
CA ILE A 161 9.28 -4.17 -16.77
C ILE A 161 7.78 -3.96 -16.55
N LEU A 162 6.95 -4.98 -16.80
CA LEU A 162 5.50 -4.87 -16.67
C LEU A 162 5.10 -4.51 -15.24
N PHE A 163 5.56 -5.28 -14.25
CA PHE A 163 5.25 -4.99 -12.85
C PHE A 163 5.94 -3.74 -12.35
N GLY A 164 7.18 -3.48 -12.78
CA GLY A 164 7.94 -2.29 -12.39
C GLY A 164 7.25 -0.99 -12.82
N LEU A 165 6.85 -0.89 -14.09
CA LEU A 165 6.12 0.29 -14.59
C LEU A 165 4.76 0.45 -13.89
N PHE A 166 4.04 -0.66 -13.69
CA PHE A 166 2.75 -0.65 -13.02
C PHE A 166 2.83 -0.12 -11.58
N VAL A 167 3.78 -0.62 -10.78
CA VAL A 167 3.92 -0.17 -9.39
C VAL A 167 4.53 1.22 -9.27
N ILE A 168 5.36 1.65 -10.23
CA ILE A 168 5.84 3.04 -10.29
C ILE A 168 4.67 4.00 -10.55
N ALA A 169 3.79 3.69 -11.50
CA ALA A 169 2.63 4.53 -11.79
C ALA A 169 1.73 4.67 -10.55
N ILE A 170 1.33 3.55 -9.93
CA ILE A 170 0.50 3.57 -8.71
C ILE A 170 1.25 4.24 -7.56
N GLY A 171 2.55 4.01 -7.42
CA GLY A 171 3.37 4.62 -6.37
C GLY A 171 3.44 6.14 -6.49
N CYS A 172 3.57 6.67 -7.71
CA CYS A 172 3.52 8.10 -7.99
C CYS A 172 2.15 8.69 -7.63
N ASP A 173 1.06 8.01 -8.02
CA ASP A 173 -0.30 8.45 -7.69
C ASP A 173 -0.54 8.48 -6.18
N GLN A 174 -0.15 7.43 -5.46
CA GLN A 174 -0.25 7.37 -3.99
C GLN A 174 0.57 8.46 -3.31
N LEU A 175 1.82 8.68 -3.77
CA LEU A 175 2.66 9.72 -3.20
C LEU A 175 2.10 11.12 -3.46
N SER A 176 1.60 11.37 -4.67
CA SER A 176 0.92 12.62 -5.03
C SER A 176 -0.31 12.85 -4.14
N ALA A 177 -1.15 11.82 -3.98
CA ALA A 177 -2.34 11.87 -3.13
C ALA A 177 -1.98 12.25 -1.67
N ILE A 178 -0.93 11.63 -1.10
CA ILE A 178 -0.45 11.97 0.25
C ILE A 178 0.05 13.40 0.33
N LEU A 179 0.86 13.84 -0.65
CA LEU A 179 1.47 15.17 -0.66
C LEU A 179 0.45 16.31 -0.88
N ASN A 180 -0.69 15.99 -1.50
CA ASN A 180 -1.82 16.92 -1.68
C ASN A 180 -2.91 16.76 -0.60
N ASP A 181 -2.74 15.83 0.37
CA ASP A 181 -3.75 15.46 1.37
C ASP A 181 -5.10 15.06 0.75
N GLU A 182 -5.08 14.33 -0.35
CA GLU A 182 -6.25 13.83 -1.07
C GLU A 182 -6.31 12.30 -1.02
N THR A 183 -7.52 11.73 -1.00
CA THR A 183 -7.77 10.31 -1.31
C THR A 183 -8.20 10.18 -2.76
N ALA A 184 -8.03 9.00 -3.37
CA ALA A 184 -8.50 8.75 -4.73
C ALA A 184 -10.00 9.06 -4.92
N VAL A 185 -10.83 8.82 -3.89
CA VAL A 185 -12.26 9.15 -3.94
C VAL A 185 -12.49 10.66 -3.97
N GLU A 186 -11.75 11.43 -3.17
CA GLU A 186 -11.82 12.91 -3.17
C GLU A 186 -11.37 13.48 -4.52
N HIS A 187 -10.30 12.94 -5.08
CA HIS A 187 -9.76 13.36 -6.37
C HIS A 187 -10.79 13.21 -7.50
N VAL A 188 -11.47 12.06 -7.55
CA VAL A 188 -12.51 11.80 -8.57
C VAL A 188 -13.74 12.68 -8.36
N LYS A 189 -14.15 12.89 -7.10
CA LYS A 189 -15.36 13.66 -6.78
C LYS A 189 -15.17 15.17 -6.86
N LYS A 190 -13.93 15.67 -6.79
CA LYS A 190 -13.62 17.11 -6.67
C LYS A 190 -14.37 17.78 -5.49
N GLU A 191 -14.67 17.00 -4.45
CA GLU A 191 -15.40 17.45 -3.26
C GLU A 191 -14.43 17.45 -2.07
N GLY A 192 -14.31 18.58 -1.37
CA GLY A 192 -13.53 18.66 -0.14
C GLY A 192 -13.50 20.06 0.46
N PRO A 193 -13.46 20.19 1.80
CA PRO A 193 -13.28 21.49 2.44
C PRO A 193 -11.89 22.05 2.14
N VAL A 194 -11.75 23.38 2.09
CA VAL A 194 -10.44 24.05 2.00
C VAL A 194 -9.66 23.75 3.28
N ARG A 195 -8.56 22.99 3.18
CA ARG A 195 -7.74 22.57 4.32
C ARG A 195 -6.58 23.52 4.53
N ALA A 196 -6.19 23.70 5.79
CA ALA A 196 -4.97 24.41 6.13
C ALA A 196 -3.76 23.69 5.52
N ARG A 197 -2.84 24.47 4.94
CA ARG A 197 -1.65 23.93 4.29
C ARG A 197 -0.75 23.24 5.33
N LYS A 198 -0.58 21.93 5.20
CA LYS A 198 0.38 21.14 5.98
C LYS A 198 1.73 21.08 5.28
N SER A 199 2.80 20.83 6.03
CA SER A 199 4.11 20.56 5.44
C SER A 199 4.11 19.16 4.81
N ARG A 200 4.89 18.95 3.74
CA ARG A 200 5.03 17.64 3.09
C ARG A 200 5.51 16.56 4.06
N LEU A 201 6.41 16.91 4.97
CA LEU A 201 6.91 16.00 6.00
C LEU A 201 5.80 15.57 6.96
N THR A 202 4.95 16.50 7.40
CA THR A 202 3.80 16.21 8.25
C THR A 202 2.84 15.24 7.58
N LEU A 203 2.56 15.41 6.29
CA LEU A 203 1.68 14.52 5.52
C LEU A 203 2.26 13.10 5.41
N LEU A 204 3.56 12.99 5.16
CA LEU A 204 4.23 11.69 5.14
C LEU A 204 4.25 11.03 6.53
N GLN A 205 4.48 11.79 7.59
CA GLN A 205 4.40 11.31 8.97
C GLN A 205 2.99 10.86 9.36
N GLU A 206 1.94 11.46 8.78
CA GLU A 206 0.56 11.01 8.93
C GLU A 206 0.29 9.65 8.30
N VAL A 207 1.16 9.13 7.42
CA VAL A 207 1.01 7.79 6.82
C VAL A 207 2.02 6.81 7.42
N PHE A 208 3.31 7.15 7.36
CA PHE A 208 4.39 6.27 7.78
C PHE A 208 4.64 6.27 9.30
N GLY A 209 4.18 7.31 10.00
CA GLY A 209 4.40 7.52 11.43
C GLY A 209 5.47 8.56 11.73
N ARG A 210 5.62 8.89 13.02
CA ARG A 210 6.54 9.95 13.49
C ARG A 210 8.00 9.52 13.62
N SER A 211 8.34 8.29 13.25
CA SER A 211 9.72 7.81 13.27
C SER A 211 10.57 8.49 12.19
N HIS A 212 11.89 8.37 12.32
CA HIS A 212 12.84 8.87 11.34
C HIS A 212 12.56 8.29 9.93
N PRO A 213 12.69 9.08 8.84
CA PRO A 213 12.32 8.65 7.48
C PRO A 213 12.98 7.35 7.00
N VAL A 214 14.21 7.08 7.45
CA VAL A 214 14.94 5.82 7.14
C VAL A 214 14.16 4.57 7.59
N LEU A 215 13.37 4.68 8.65
CA LEU A 215 12.59 3.57 9.19
C LEU A 215 11.22 3.43 8.52
N TRP A 216 10.79 4.38 7.68
CA TRP A 216 9.47 4.32 7.04
C TRP A 216 9.30 3.15 6.09
N LEU A 217 10.41 2.69 5.50
CA LEU A 217 10.40 1.52 4.63
C LEU A 217 10.57 0.21 5.40
N TRP A 218 10.84 0.24 6.71
CA TRP A 218 11.00 -0.96 7.52
C TRP A 218 9.64 -1.61 7.82
N PRO A 219 9.32 -2.77 7.24
CA PRO A 219 7.98 -3.33 7.30
C PRO A 219 7.72 -4.09 8.60
N LEU A 220 8.63 -4.11 9.57
CA LEU A 220 8.44 -4.74 10.89
C LEU A 220 8.15 -3.73 11.99
N GLN A 221 8.04 -2.43 11.67
CA GLN A 221 7.69 -1.43 12.67
C GLN A 221 6.28 -1.68 13.24
N ALA A 222 6.13 -1.50 14.55
CA ALA A 222 4.85 -1.64 15.23
C ALA A 222 3.74 -0.78 14.58
N GLY A 223 2.51 -1.30 14.61
CA GLY A 223 1.29 -0.60 14.20
C GLY A 223 1.17 0.78 14.83
N ARG A 224 0.49 1.73 14.17
CA ARG A 224 -0.12 2.83 14.92
C ARG A 224 -1.12 2.19 15.89
N LEU A 225 -0.98 2.48 17.18
CA LEU A 225 -1.99 2.08 18.16
C LEU A 225 -3.32 2.73 17.74
N LYS A 226 -4.41 1.94 17.73
CA LYS A 226 -5.76 2.47 17.49
C LYS A 226 -6.02 3.56 18.54
N ASP A 227 -6.48 4.72 18.09
CA ASP A 227 -6.89 5.76 19.03
C ASP A 227 -8.09 5.22 19.84
N PRO A 228 -8.20 5.43 21.16
CA PRO A 228 -9.36 4.99 21.93
C PRO A 228 -10.72 5.35 21.28
N GLN A 229 -10.79 6.48 20.58
CA GLN A 229 -11.97 6.92 19.82
C GLN A 229 -12.32 6.02 18.61
N ASP A 230 -11.41 5.15 18.16
CA ASP A 230 -11.62 4.19 17.07
C ASP A 230 -12.43 2.95 17.51
N THR A 231 -12.54 2.72 18.82
CA THR A 231 -13.16 1.51 19.41
C THR A 231 -14.50 1.75 20.07
N THR A 232 -14.79 2.99 20.44
CA THR A 232 -16.14 3.37 20.83
C THR A 232 -17.02 3.33 19.59
N PRO A 233 -18.14 2.57 19.56
CA PRO A 233 -19.20 2.93 18.64
C PRO A 233 -19.44 4.43 18.87
N TYR A 234 -19.62 5.19 17.79
CA TYR A 234 -20.03 6.59 17.90
C TYR A 234 -21.46 6.60 18.49
N ASN A 235 -21.53 6.31 19.79
CA ASN A 235 -22.66 6.49 20.65
C ASN A 235 -22.75 8.00 20.80
N VAL A 236 -23.45 8.59 19.85
CA VAL A 236 -23.94 9.95 19.96
C VAL A 236 -25.36 9.84 20.47
#